data_AF-A0A6H1ZET7-F1
#
_entry.id   AF-A0A6H1ZET7-F1
#
_cell.length_a   1.000
_cell.length_b   1.000
_cell.length_c   1.000
_cell.angle_alpha   90.00
_cell.angle_beta   90.00
_cell.angle_gamma   90.00
#
_symmetry.space_group_name_H-M   'P 1'
#
loop_
_entity.id
_entity.type
_entity.pdbx_description
1 polymer ?
#
loop_
_entity_poly.entity_id
_entity_poly.type
_entity_poly.pdbx_seq_one_letter_code
_entity_poly.pdbx_strand_id
1 'polypeptide(L)'
;MVDKNEITNAAVSKEMTALEIILVTKVQRTALTLEGYIELRIAQGSSMEIIRADLLKDLEEGGRIFGEFKNALKPTFMGSLGRFRDAGELAEMGLEGNWRWVAVLKNTCPDCLERHNQIKTWNDWEAEGLPRANATVCEQHCKCVLVPEKVAETAPIQRTK
;
A
#
# COMPACT_ATOMS: atom_id res chain seq x y z
N MET A 1 -18.33 -17.18 19.78
CA MET A 1 -16.99 -16.56 19.63
C MET A 1 -16.44 -17.05 18.30
N VAL A 2 -16.11 -16.13 17.40
CA VAL A 2 -15.43 -16.45 16.14
C VAL A 2 -13.99 -16.87 16.49
N ASP A 3 -13.46 -17.90 15.83
CA ASP A 3 -12.10 -18.38 16.07
C ASP A 3 -11.07 -17.32 15.59
N LYS A 4 -10.08 -17.00 16.42
CA LYS A 4 -8.98 -16.08 16.08
C LYS A 4 -8.27 -16.51 14.80
N ASN A 5 -8.10 -17.82 14.61
CA ASN A 5 -7.48 -18.35 13.39
C ASN A 5 -8.34 -18.08 12.15
N GLU A 6 -9.66 -18.14 12.28
CA GLU A 6 -10.60 -17.87 11.19
C GLU A 6 -10.54 -16.39 10.77
N ILE A 7 -10.54 -15.46 11.75
CA ILE A 7 -10.41 -14.02 11.50
C ILE A 7 -9.07 -13.70 10.81
N THR A 8 -7.97 -14.25 11.35
CA THR A 8 -6.63 -14.03 10.80
C THR A 8 -6.52 -14.56 9.37
N ASN A 9 -6.97 -15.80 9.15
CA ASN A 9 -6.88 -16.45 7.83
C ASN A 9 -7.72 -15.70 6.79
N ALA A 10 -8.93 -15.26 7.14
CA ALA A 10 -9.78 -14.51 6.23
C ALA A 10 -9.16 -13.15 5.85
N ALA A 11 -8.63 -12.42 6.83
CA ALA A 11 -7.98 -11.13 6.62
C ALA A 11 -6.68 -11.26 5.81
N VAL A 12 -5.85 -12.25 6.13
CA VAL A 12 -4.60 -12.55 5.38
C VAL A 12 -4.92 -12.98 3.95
N SER A 13 -5.93 -13.83 3.74
CA SER A 13 -6.34 -14.28 2.41
C SER A 13 -6.80 -13.10 1.55
N LYS A 14 -7.67 -12.23 2.10
CA LYS A 14 -8.12 -11.01 1.41
C LYS A 14 -6.94 -10.11 1.03
N GLU A 15 -5.99 -9.95 1.93
CA GLU A 15 -4.80 -9.14 1.68
C GLU A 15 -3.86 -9.76 0.63
N MET A 16 -3.69 -11.07 0.63
CA MET A 16 -2.93 -11.78 -0.40
C MET A 16 -3.54 -11.59 -1.79
N THR A 17 -4.87 -11.70 -1.91
CA THR A 17 -5.58 -11.42 -3.16
C THR A 17 -5.38 -9.97 -3.60
N ALA A 18 -5.48 -9.00 -2.68
CA ALA A 18 -5.24 -7.59 -3.00
C ALA A 18 -3.81 -7.34 -3.47
N LEU A 19 -2.82 -7.95 -2.80
CA LEU A 19 -1.41 -7.85 -3.19
C LEU A 19 -1.18 -8.43 -4.59
N GLU A 20 -1.74 -9.60 -4.89
CA GLU A 20 -1.65 -10.24 -6.21
C GLU A 20 -2.20 -9.32 -7.30
N ILE A 21 -3.42 -8.80 -7.13
CA ILE A 21 -4.04 -7.87 -8.09
C ILE A 21 -3.14 -6.66 -8.34
N ILE A 22 -2.59 -6.07 -7.28
CA ILE A 22 -1.75 -4.88 -7.37
C ILE A 22 -0.43 -5.19 -8.09
N LEU A 23 0.20 -6.33 -7.81
CA LEU A 23 1.43 -6.75 -8.47
C LEU A 23 1.21 -7.01 -9.96
N VAL A 24 0.15 -7.75 -10.32
CA VAL A 24 -0.22 -7.99 -11.72
C VAL A 24 -0.47 -6.68 -12.45
N THR A 25 -1.23 -5.76 -11.84
CA THR A 25 -1.52 -4.44 -12.43
C THR A 25 -0.24 -3.64 -12.66
N LYS A 26 0.71 -3.67 -11.72
CA LYS A 26 2.01 -2.97 -11.88
C LYS A 26 2.83 -3.58 -13.01
N VAL A 27 2.87 -4.90 -13.13
CA VAL A 27 3.54 -5.60 -14.25
C VAL A 27 2.90 -5.23 -15.58
N GLN A 28 1.57 -5.26 -15.68
CA GLN A 28 0.85 -4.88 -16.90
C GLN A 28 1.13 -3.43 -17.32
N ARG A 29 1.14 -2.50 -16.36
CA ARG A 29 1.51 -1.10 -16.62
C ARG A 29 2.94 -0.99 -17.15
N THR A 30 3.89 -1.71 -16.55
CA THR A 30 5.28 -1.73 -17.04
C THR A 30 5.38 -2.32 -18.44
N ALA A 31 4.64 -3.38 -18.75
CA ALA A 31 4.58 -3.94 -20.10
C ALA A 31 4.08 -2.93 -21.13
N LEU A 32 2.99 -2.22 -20.84
CA LEU A 32 2.47 -1.14 -21.71
C LEU A 32 3.50 -0.01 -21.89
N THR A 33 4.21 0.39 -20.82
CA THR A 33 5.28 1.39 -20.91
C THR A 33 6.43 0.91 -21.78
N LEU A 34 6.82 -0.38 -21.68
CA LEU A 34 7.87 -0.98 -22.52
C LEU A 34 7.45 -1.02 -23.99
N GLU A 35 6.23 -1.47 -24.28
CA GLU A 35 5.68 -1.51 -25.64
C GLU A 35 5.67 -0.12 -26.27
N GLY A 36 5.09 0.87 -25.57
CA GLY A 36 5.05 2.25 -26.05
C GLY A 36 6.44 2.87 -26.24
N TYR A 37 7.42 2.51 -25.39
CA TYR A 37 8.81 2.93 -25.58
C TYR A 37 9.40 2.33 -26.85
N ILE A 38 9.27 1.02 -27.06
CA ILE A 38 9.81 0.32 -28.23
C ILE A 38 9.19 0.87 -29.52
N GLU A 39 7.88 0.96 -29.59
CA GLU A 39 7.14 1.46 -30.77
C GLU A 39 7.58 2.89 -31.14
N LEU A 40 7.66 3.78 -30.15
CA LEU A 40 8.11 5.15 -30.36
C LEU A 40 9.54 5.20 -30.91
N ARG A 41 10.45 4.37 -30.35
CA ARG A 41 11.86 4.36 -30.77
C ARG A 41 12.03 3.80 -32.17
N ILE A 42 11.25 2.78 -32.55
CA ILE A 42 11.19 2.26 -33.92
C ILE A 42 10.68 3.35 -34.87
N ALA A 43 9.61 4.05 -34.53
CA ALA A 43 9.07 5.15 -35.34
C ALA A 43 10.06 6.32 -35.51
N GLN A 44 10.95 6.52 -34.53
CA GLN A 44 12.06 7.47 -34.58
C GLN A 44 13.29 6.96 -35.36
N GLY A 45 13.24 5.75 -35.92
CA GLY A 45 14.32 5.17 -36.71
C GLY A 45 15.43 4.50 -35.89
N SER A 46 15.21 4.22 -34.60
CA SER A 46 16.18 3.50 -33.77
C SER A 46 16.23 2.02 -34.18
N SER A 47 17.44 1.44 -34.22
CA SER A 47 17.58 0.00 -34.44
C SER A 47 17.23 -0.79 -33.18
N MET A 48 16.91 -2.07 -33.34
CA MET A 48 16.56 -2.95 -32.21
C MET A 48 17.74 -3.13 -31.24
N GLU A 49 18.97 -3.08 -31.72
CA GLU A 49 20.18 -3.15 -30.90
C GLU A 49 20.31 -1.95 -29.96
N ILE A 50 20.04 -0.73 -30.48
CA ILE A 50 20.05 0.49 -29.67
C ILE A 50 18.93 0.44 -28.63
N ILE A 51 17.72 0.06 -29.05
CA ILE A 51 16.56 -0.06 -28.15
C ILE A 51 16.87 -1.06 -27.01
N ARG A 52 17.46 -2.21 -27.35
CA ARG A 52 17.87 -3.21 -26.35
C ARG A 52 18.92 -2.66 -25.39
N ALA A 53 19.94 -1.97 -25.90
CA ALA A 53 20.98 -1.36 -25.08
C ALA A 53 20.39 -0.31 -24.11
N ASP A 54 19.47 0.53 -24.60
CA ASP A 54 18.77 1.54 -23.80
C ASP A 54 17.94 0.87 -22.69
N LEU A 55 17.20 -0.21 -22.99
CA LEU A 55 16.39 -0.94 -22.01
C LEU A 55 17.24 -1.68 -20.97
N LEU A 56 18.38 -2.26 -21.38
CA LEU A 56 19.32 -2.89 -20.43
C LEU A 56 19.92 -1.85 -19.49
N LYS A 57 20.31 -0.69 -20.03
CA LYS A 57 20.78 0.43 -19.22
C LYS A 57 19.71 0.93 -18.25
N ASP A 58 18.46 1.09 -18.71
CA ASP A 58 17.34 1.47 -17.85
C ASP A 58 17.13 0.46 -16.72
N LEU A 59 17.26 -0.84 -17.01
CA LEU A 59 17.15 -1.89 -16.00
C LEU A 59 18.29 -1.82 -14.96
N GLU A 60 19.54 -1.69 -15.42
CA GLU A 60 20.74 -1.67 -14.58
C GLU A 60 20.79 -0.43 -13.68
N GLU A 61 20.50 0.75 -14.24
CA GLU A 61 20.59 2.02 -13.53
C GLU A 61 19.31 2.35 -12.74
N GLY A 62 18.25 1.57 -12.89
CA GLY A 62 16.94 1.88 -12.34
C GLY A 62 16.36 3.15 -12.96
N GLY A 63 16.44 3.24 -14.28
CA GLY A 63 15.95 4.32 -15.10
C GLY A 63 14.43 4.47 -15.06
N ARG A 64 13.86 5.16 -16.03
CA ARG A 64 12.45 5.54 -15.99
C ARG A 64 11.52 4.33 -15.95
N ILE A 65 11.73 3.31 -16.78
CA ILE A 65 10.75 2.22 -16.94
C ILE A 65 10.84 1.24 -15.77
N PHE A 66 12.03 0.68 -15.53
CA PHE A 66 12.23 -0.32 -14.49
C PHE A 66 12.39 0.31 -13.10
N GLY A 67 12.85 1.56 -13.02
CA GLY A 67 12.87 2.33 -11.77
C GLY A 67 11.46 2.69 -11.31
N GLU A 68 10.54 3.07 -12.20
CA GLU A 68 9.12 3.25 -11.85
C GLU A 68 8.52 1.96 -11.27
N PHE A 69 8.74 0.82 -11.92
CA PHE A 69 8.30 -0.49 -11.43
C PHE A 69 8.85 -0.78 -10.02
N LYS A 70 10.18 -0.68 -9.84
CA LYS A 70 10.86 -0.90 -8.56
C LYS A 70 10.34 0.03 -7.46
N ASN A 71 10.19 1.32 -7.77
CA ASN A 71 9.69 2.34 -6.83
C ASN A 71 8.24 2.08 -6.45
N ALA A 72 7.45 1.47 -7.34
CA ALA A 72 6.09 1.08 -7.05
C ALA A 72 6.01 -0.15 -6.13
N LEU A 73 6.98 -1.06 -6.11
CA LEU A 73 6.95 -2.28 -5.30
C LEU A 73 7.11 -2.02 -3.80
N LYS A 74 8.11 -1.22 -3.41
CA LYS A 74 8.43 -0.98 -2.00
C LYS A 74 7.23 -0.50 -1.16
N PRO A 75 6.49 0.55 -1.53
CA PRO A 75 5.33 0.99 -0.77
C PRO A 75 4.20 -0.04 -0.77
N THR A 76 4.05 -0.83 -1.83
CA THR A 76 3.09 -1.92 -1.88
C THR A 76 3.37 -2.97 -0.82
N PHE A 77 4.59 -3.49 -0.77
CA PHE A 77 4.97 -4.47 0.23
C PHE A 77 4.89 -3.93 1.66
N MET A 78 5.37 -2.70 1.89
CA MET A 78 5.27 -2.07 3.21
C MET A 78 3.82 -1.83 3.63
N GLY A 79 2.96 -1.47 2.67
CA GLY A 79 1.52 -1.32 2.88
C GLY A 79 0.88 -2.64 3.30
N SER A 80 1.13 -3.71 2.54
CA SER A 80 0.63 -5.06 2.83
C SER A 80 1.13 -5.60 4.17
N LEU A 81 2.43 -5.43 4.48
CA LEU A 81 2.98 -5.83 5.78
C LEU A 81 2.29 -5.11 6.94
N GLY A 82 2.00 -3.82 6.78
CA GLY A 82 1.21 -3.06 7.75
C GLY A 82 -0.19 -3.65 7.95
N ARG A 83 -0.86 -4.05 6.87
CA ARG A 83 -2.20 -4.64 6.93
C ARG A 83 -2.21 -6.07 7.50
N PHE A 84 -1.18 -6.87 7.24
CA PHE A 84 -1.02 -8.17 7.91
C PHE A 84 -0.86 -8.02 9.43
N ARG A 85 -0.11 -7.02 9.87
CA ARG A 85 -0.01 -6.69 11.29
C ARG A 85 -1.37 -6.28 11.86
N ASP A 86 -2.09 -5.39 11.17
CA ASP A 86 -3.41 -4.93 11.63
C ASP A 86 -4.42 -6.11 11.70
N ALA A 87 -4.32 -7.08 10.79
CA ALA A 87 -5.12 -8.31 10.85
C ALA A 87 -4.83 -9.16 12.10
N GLY A 88 -3.56 -9.25 12.52
CA GLY A 88 -3.19 -9.89 13.78
C GLY A 88 -3.73 -9.16 14.99
N GLU A 89 -3.64 -7.83 15.00
CA GLU A 89 -4.23 -6.99 16.06
C GLU A 89 -5.76 -7.16 16.13
N LEU A 90 -6.43 -7.25 14.97
CA LEU A 90 -7.86 -7.52 14.87
C LEU A 90 -8.24 -8.91 15.41
N ALA A 91 -7.47 -9.94 15.10
CA ALA A 91 -7.72 -11.29 15.59
C ALA A 91 -7.58 -11.40 17.12
N GLU A 92 -6.65 -10.66 17.71
CA GLU A 92 -6.46 -10.62 19.16
C GLU A 92 -7.58 -9.85 19.88
N MET A 93 -7.97 -8.70 19.34
CA MET A 93 -8.92 -7.79 19.98
C MET A 93 -10.39 -8.08 19.60
N GLY A 94 -10.60 -8.85 18.54
CA GLY A 94 -11.91 -9.12 17.95
C GLY A 94 -12.45 -7.97 17.11
N LEU A 95 -13.47 -8.28 16.30
CA LEU A 95 -14.24 -7.28 15.54
C LEU A 95 -15.12 -6.40 16.45
N GLU A 96 -15.40 -6.89 17.66
CA GLU A 96 -16.25 -6.23 18.65
C GLU A 96 -15.47 -5.12 19.36
N GLY A 97 -15.47 -3.94 18.77
CA GLY A 97 -14.80 -2.80 19.39
C GLY A 97 -14.74 -1.57 18.49
N ASN A 98 -14.52 -0.46 19.17
CA ASN A 98 -14.24 0.82 18.55
C ASN A 98 -12.74 0.95 18.28
N TRP A 99 -12.41 1.42 17.09
CA TRP A 99 -11.05 1.65 16.62
C TRP A 99 -10.88 3.12 16.29
N ARG A 100 -9.78 3.70 16.80
CA ARG A 100 -9.40 5.09 16.57
C ARG A 100 -8.36 5.17 15.46
N TRP A 101 -8.56 6.08 14.53
CA TRP A 101 -7.53 6.42 13.55
C TRP A 101 -6.46 7.33 14.17
N VAL A 102 -5.23 6.84 14.19
CA VAL A 102 -4.07 7.61 14.69
C VAL A 102 -3.18 7.99 13.54
N ALA A 103 -3.15 9.30 13.28
CA ALA A 103 -2.26 9.90 12.30
C ALA A 103 -0.84 9.97 12.85
N VAL A 104 0.15 9.56 12.04
CA VAL A 104 1.56 9.82 12.34
C VAL A 104 1.86 11.25 11.92
N LEU A 105 2.14 12.16 12.87
CA LEU A 105 2.33 13.61 12.65
C LEU A 105 3.66 13.99 11.95
N LYS A 106 4.10 13.18 10.99
CA LYS A 106 5.28 13.46 10.14
C LYS A 106 4.91 13.21 8.69
N ASN A 107 4.77 14.30 7.92
CA ASN A 107 4.29 14.29 6.53
C ASN A 107 2.92 13.60 6.39
N THR A 108 2.00 13.89 7.31
CA THR A 108 0.61 13.41 7.26
C THR A 108 -0.14 14.09 6.13
N CYS A 109 -0.90 13.35 5.34
CA CYS A 109 -1.77 13.96 4.33
C CYS A 109 -3.04 14.56 4.96
N PRO A 110 -3.75 15.48 4.26
CA PRO A 110 -4.98 16.09 4.75
C PRO A 110 -6.03 15.07 5.19
N ASP A 111 -6.31 14.04 4.38
CA ASP A 111 -7.31 13.02 4.70
C ASP A 111 -7.00 12.30 6.02
N CYS A 112 -5.72 12.02 6.28
CA CYS A 112 -5.29 11.35 7.50
C CYS A 112 -5.36 12.27 8.72
N LEU A 113 -5.19 13.58 8.54
CA LEU A 113 -5.39 14.56 9.61
C LEU A 113 -6.87 14.70 9.96
N GLU A 114 -7.75 14.77 8.95
CA GLU A 114 -9.20 14.82 9.15
C GLU A 114 -9.75 13.57 9.85
N ARG A 115 -9.21 12.40 9.48
CA ARG A 115 -9.57 11.12 10.11
C ARG A 115 -8.99 10.96 11.51
N HIS A 116 -7.97 11.73 11.90
CA HIS A 116 -7.32 11.57 13.20
C HIS A 116 -8.30 11.71 14.37
N ASN A 117 -8.21 10.82 15.34
CA ASN A 117 -9.07 10.72 16.51
C ASN A 117 -10.53 10.36 16.24
N GLN A 118 -10.93 10.15 14.98
CA GLN A 118 -12.22 9.55 14.69
C GLN A 118 -12.25 8.11 15.20
N ILE A 119 -13.39 7.72 15.75
CA ILE A 119 -13.62 6.40 16.35
C ILE A 119 -14.79 5.77 15.61
N LYS A 120 -14.59 4.56 15.08
CA LYS A 120 -15.61 3.79 14.37
C LYS A 120 -15.43 2.31 14.63
N THR A 121 -16.41 1.49 14.25
CA THR A 121 -16.23 0.03 14.27
C THR A 121 -15.22 -0.39 13.20
N TRP A 122 -14.67 -1.60 13.31
CA TRP A 122 -13.79 -2.13 12.26
C TRP A 122 -14.49 -2.18 10.89
N ASN A 123 -15.74 -2.61 10.86
CA ASN A 123 -16.52 -2.74 9.63
C ASN A 123 -16.73 -1.38 8.94
N ASP A 124 -17.00 -0.33 9.73
CA ASP A 124 -17.13 1.03 9.19
C ASP A 124 -15.80 1.52 8.59
N TRP A 125 -14.68 1.24 9.28
CA TRP A 125 -13.35 1.57 8.75
C TRP A 125 -13.01 0.77 7.50
N GLU A 126 -13.42 -0.48 7.41
CA GLU A 126 -13.23 -1.29 6.22
C GLU A 126 -14.03 -0.75 5.04
N ALA A 127 -15.27 -0.31 5.28
CA ALA A 127 -16.13 0.30 4.27
C ALA A 127 -15.60 1.66 3.78
N GLU A 128 -15.09 2.50 4.68
CA GLU A 128 -14.49 3.80 4.35
C GLU A 128 -13.03 3.72 3.89
N GLY A 129 -12.45 2.54 4.07
CA GLY A 129 -11.11 2.19 3.67
C GLY A 129 -10.05 2.38 4.77
N LEU A 130 -9.26 1.31 4.92
CA LEU A 130 -8.23 1.16 5.96
C LEU A 130 -6.95 1.96 5.63
N PRO A 131 -6.12 2.25 6.65
CA PRO A 131 -4.77 2.72 6.40
C PRO A 131 -4.03 1.81 5.41
N ARG A 132 -3.33 2.42 4.44
CA ARG A 132 -2.57 1.74 3.38
C ARG A 132 -3.41 1.05 2.30
N ALA A 133 -4.74 1.04 2.41
CA ALA A 133 -5.64 0.35 1.48
C ALA A 133 -6.10 1.22 0.29
N ASN A 134 -5.29 2.19 -0.15
CA ASN A 134 -5.64 3.14 -1.22
C ASN A 134 -6.89 4.00 -0.96
N ALA A 135 -7.29 4.15 0.31
CA ALA A 135 -8.49 4.88 0.72
C ALA A 135 -8.28 6.39 0.95
N THR A 136 -7.03 6.85 0.85
CA THR A 136 -6.64 8.24 1.09
C THR A 136 -5.61 8.64 0.04
N VAL A 137 -5.35 9.94 -0.11
CA VAL A 137 -4.34 10.46 -1.05
C VAL A 137 -2.92 9.95 -0.80
N CYS A 138 -2.63 9.42 0.40
CA CYS A 138 -1.33 8.81 0.69
C CYS A 138 -1.26 7.33 0.31
N GLU A 139 -2.36 6.73 -0.16
CA GLU A 139 -2.40 5.39 -0.74
C GLU A 139 -1.68 4.33 0.12
N GLN A 140 -0.82 3.51 -0.49
CA GLN A 140 0.00 2.51 0.20
C GLN A 140 1.16 3.11 0.99
N HIS A 141 1.43 4.42 0.83
CA HIS A 141 2.42 5.15 1.62
C HIS A 141 1.90 5.61 2.98
N CYS A 142 0.61 5.38 3.28
CA CYS A 142 0.00 5.74 4.55
C CYS A 142 0.78 5.13 5.73
N LYS A 143 1.14 5.97 6.70
CA LYS A 143 1.83 5.53 7.93
C LYS A 143 0.91 5.47 9.14
N CYS A 144 -0.35 5.88 8.97
CA CYS A 144 -1.36 5.89 10.02
C CYS A 144 -1.70 4.47 10.43
N VAL A 145 -2.29 4.34 11.61
CA VAL A 145 -2.66 3.06 12.19
C VAL A 145 -4.05 3.19 12.80
N LEU A 146 -4.79 2.08 12.78
CA LEU A 146 -5.95 1.95 13.65
C LEU A 146 -5.47 1.37 14.97
N VAL A 147 -5.93 1.95 16.07
CA VAL A 147 -5.66 1.43 17.42
C VAL A 147 -6.98 1.22 18.15
N PRO A 148 -7.12 0.18 18.96
CA PRO A 148 -8.33 -0.01 19.77
C PRO A 148 -8.54 1.20 20.69
N GLU A 149 -9.78 1.69 20.80
CA GLU A 149 -10.12 2.88 21.60
C GLU A 149 -9.61 2.78 23.04
N LYS A 150 -9.72 1.57 23.63
CA LYS A 150 -9.31 1.28 25.01
C LYS A 150 -7.80 1.39 25.26
N VAL A 151 -6.99 1.30 24.20
CA VAL A 151 -5.51 1.29 24.25
C VAL A 151 -4.93 2.54 23.60
N ALA A 152 -5.76 3.36 22.95
CA ALA A 152 -5.33 4.50 22.19
C ALA A 152 -4.85 5.63 23.11
N GLU A 153 -3.53 5.76 23.26
CA GLU A 153 -2.91 6.97 23.82
C GLU A 153 -3.42 8.20 23.04
N THR A 154 -3.93 9.20 23.74
CA THR A 154 -4.47 10.44 23.15
C THR A 154 -3.37 11.37 22.63
N ALA A 155 -2.10 11.08 22.97
CA ALA A 155 -0.96 11.83 22.49
C ALA A 155 -0.47 11.27 21.14
N PRO A 156 -0.06 12.12 20.18
CA PRO A 156 0.44 11.66 18.89
C PRO A 156 1.71 10.83 19.01
N ILE A 157 1.78 9.69 18.30
CA ILE A 157 3.00 8.87 18.24
C ILE A 157 4.09 9.65 17.49
N GLN A 158 5.03 10.25 18.23
CA GLN A 158 6.21 10.88 17.65
C GLN A 158 7.22 9.79 17.26
N ARG A 159 7.34 9.49 15.98
CA ARG A 159 8.45 8.67 15.48
C ARG A 159 9.72 9.52 15.48
N THR A 160 10.66 9.19 16.37
CA THR A 160 12.02 9.74 16.35
C THR A 160 12.69 9.47 15.00
N LYS A 161 13.58 10.39 14.60
CA LYS A 161 14.29 10.34 13.32
C LYS A 161 15.13 9.08 13.20
#